data_AF-A0A7Y2WY56-F1
#
_entry.id   AF-A0A7Y2WY56-F1
#
_cell.length_a   1.000
_cell.length_b   1.000
_cell.length_c   1.000
_cell.angle_alpha   90.00
_cell.angle_beta   90.00
_cell.angle_gamma   90.00
#
_symmetry.space_group_name_H-M   'P 1'
#
loop_
_entity.id
_entity.type
_entity.pdbx_description
1 polymer ?
#
loop_
_entity_poly.entity_id
_entity_poly.type
_entity_poly.pdbx_seq_one_letter_code
_entity_poly.pdbx_strand_id
1 'polypeptide(L)'
;MTQTALRDLLIFLPGIMGSSLRLDNVDLWAVSGQSVWQFFKTAPKLGKRLQKLKLRDDDYQKSDLGDGISVGEVIMGDALVAPLLSMGGYRPIITRIAHDFDGVVTGSVHAPRDEANFFPFPYDWRRDNRASALRLKMFIDRQLPRWREHSGAKDAKVVLIAHSMGGLVSRYYLEALDGWSDCRLLLTIATPHRGSLNAVDTLSNGITLFPSLTRVIRDLTSIYQLLPIYEAITVGGAQTRVAETNALPGIDQSWAKAAREDFHLEIYRRAKENRAMGRSQLTIPWVGVHQDTFQSAFVEDGRVMMSYHLPPIIDMAFDGGDGTVPRVSAVPADFSKQEEELSRYSAQQHGWITNNEMTLTPLIESLHTILSPGSQNVLGRESDRKPAINLRADSVFGPGQPIVLSLAVEKTEHTLTLEARLESTTPSAKTITSKIDVKPGERMSLSFTDVPPGLYRVAVRSRGFKGLAPDPVQSLVELVDATAVEAMDS
;
A
#
# COMPACT_ATOMS: atom_id res chain seq x y z
N MET A 1 -1.40 7.32 20.10
CA MET A 1 -1.18 6.05 19.40
C MET A 1 0.28 6.02 18.99
N THR A 2 1.03 4.98 19.37
CA THR A 2 2.41 4.80 18.92
C THR A 2 2.39 4.46 17.43
N GLN A 3 2.81 5.40 16.58
CA GLN A 3 2.94 5.20 15.14
C GLN A 3 3.86 4.00 14.86
N THR A 4 3.55 3.20 13.83
CA THR A 4 4.39 2.05 13.43
C THR A 4 5.71 2.57 12.86
N ALA A 5 6.84 2.16 13.44
CA ALA A 5 8.16 2.49 12.92
C ALA A 5 8.40 1.82 11.55
N LEU A 6 8.63 2.65 10.52
CA LEU A 6 8.81 2.18 9.15
C LEU A 6 10.22 1.63 8.92
N ARG A 7 10.34 0.32 8.69
CA ARG A 7 11.64 -0.35 8.45
C ARG A 7 12.01 -0.51 6.98
N ASP A 8 11.03 -0.48 6.09
CA ASP A 8 11.22 -0.69 4.65
C ASP A 8 11.49 0.63 3.91
N LEU A 9 12.03 0.53 2.69
CA LEU A 9 12.24 1.64 1.78
C LEU A 9 10.96 1.86 0.94
N LEU A 10 10.28 2.99 1.12
CA LEU A 10 9.07 3.33 0.38
C LEU A 10 9.40 4.16 -0.86
N ILE A 11 8.79 3.81 -2.00
CA ILE A 11 8.95 4.55 -3.24
C ILE A 11 7.58 4.82 -3.86
N PHE A 12 7.29 6.10 -4.13
CA PHE A 12 6.07 6.51 -4.81
C PHE A 12 6.32 6.78 -6.29
N LEU A 13 5.61 6.08 -7.19
CA LEU A 13 5.70 6.28 -8.63
C LEU A 13 4.43 6.97 -9.16
N PRO A 14 4.55 8.16 -9.78
CA PRO A 14 3.40 8.84 -10.34
C PRO A 14 2.92 8.21 -11.66
N GLY A 15 1.74 8.62 -12.11
CA GLY A 15 1.21 8.30 -13.43
C GLY A 15 1.87 9.07 -14.57
N ILE A 16 1.39 8.84 -15.80
CA ILE A 16 1.82 9.58 -16.99
C ILE A 16 1.66 11.08 -16.76
N MET A 17 2.64 11.87 -17.20
CA MET A 17 2.71 13.32 -16.98
C MET A 17 2.75 13.75 -15.51
N GLY A 18 2.95 12.83 -14.56
CA GLY A 18 3.03 13.12 -13.13
C GLY A 18 4.41 13.54 -12.62
N SER A 19 5.38 13.65 -13.52
CA SER A 19 6.75 14.15 -13.24
C SER A 19 7.03 15.38 -14.09
N SER A 20 7.73 16.37 -13.55
CA SER A 20 8.16 17.52 -14.34
C SER A 20 9.27 17.15 -15.31
N LEU A 21 9.25 17.74 -16.52
CA LEU A 21 10.29 17.61 -17.53
C LEU A 21 10.89 18.97 -17.85
N ARG A 22 12.22 19.01 -17.92
CA ARG A 22 13.03 20.20 -18.23
C ARG A 22 13.77 19.99 -19.53
N LEU A 23 13.94 21.05 -20.30
CA LEU A 23 14.86 21.11 -21.43
C LEU A 23 15.91 22.16 -21.13
N ASP A 24 17.19 21.77 -21.16
CA ASP A 24 18.31 22.68 -20.90
C ASP A 24 18.11 23.50 -19.61
N ASN A 25 17.63 22.83 -18.54
CA ASN A 25 17.25 23.40 -17.24
C ASN A 25 16.03 24.34 -17.21
N VAL A 26 15.28 24.46 -18.31
CA VAL A 26 14.01 25.19 -18.37
C VAL A 26 12.86 24.22 -18.28
N ASP A 27 11.95 24.43 -17.33
CA ASP A 27 10.73 23.63 -17.21
C ASP A 27 9.90 23.69 -18.51
N LEU A 28 9.78 22.55 -19.21
CA LEU A 28 8.87 22.38 -20.33
C LEU A 28 7.49 21.93 -19.86
N TRP A 29 7.50 21.14 -18.79
CA TRP A 29 6.34 20.60 -18.13
C TRP A 29 6.64 20.66 -16.63
N ALA A 30 6.21 21.71 -15.93
CA ALA A 30 6.29 21.80 -14.48
C ALA A 30 5.08 22.53 -13.93
N VAL A 31 4.56 22.02 -12.82
CA VAL A 31 3.35 22.52 -12.15
C VAL A 31 3.70 22.87 -10.71
N SER A 32 4.57 23.86 -10.53
CA SER A 32 4.70 24.51 -9.23
C SER A 32 3.85 25.78 -9.24
N GLY A 33 2.60 25.66 -8.78
CA GLY A 33 1.79 26.80 -8.32
C GLY A 33 0.84 27.49 -9.32
N GLN A 34 0.74 27.04 -10.57
CA GLN A 34 -0.28 27.52 -11.51
C GLN A 34 -0.87 26.37 -12.32
N SER A 35 -2.17 26.47 -12.65
CA SER A 35 -2.83 25.47 -13.50
C SER A 35 -2.17 25.46 -14.89
N VAL A 36 -1.87 24.27 -15.37
CA VAL A 36 -1.28 24.02 -16.71
C VAL A 36 -2.05 24.78 -17.80
N TRP A 37 -3.37 24.89 -17.67
CA TRP A 37 -4.23 25.67 -18.56
C TRP A 37 -3.84 27.16 -18.69
N GLN A 38 -3.41 27.83 -17.62
CA GLN A 38 -2.92 29.22 -17.68
C GLN A 38 -1.59 29.33 -18.42
N PHE A 39 -0.73 28.31 -18.27
CA PHE A 39 0.53 28.19 -19.02
C PHE A 39 0.28 27.97 -20.52
N PHE A 40 -0.76 27.21 -20.89
CA PHE A 40 -1.17 27.01 -22.29
C PHE A 40 -1.80 28.25 -22.94
N LYS A 41 -2.54 29.07 -22.18
CA LYS A 41 -3.19 30.28 -22.69
C LYS A 41 -2.24 31.44 -23.00
N THR A 42 -1.08 31.50 -22.35
CA THR A 42 -0.23 32.69 -22.37
C THR A 42 0.96 32.63 -23.33
N ALA A 43 1.17 31.52 -24.07
CA ALA A 43 2.37 31.36 -24.90
C ALA A 43 2.12 30.79 -26.30
N PRO A 44 2.08 31.64 -27.36
CA PRO A 44 2.16 31.21 -28.77
C PRO A 44 3.42 30.37 -29.08
N LYS A 45 4.47 30.48 -28.25
CA LYS A 45 5.72 29.72 -28.34
C LYS A 45 5.64 28.31 -27.72
N LEU A 46 4.56 27.99 -26.99
CA LEU A 46 4.45 26.72 -26.28
C LEU A 46 4.22 25.53 -27.22
N GLY A 47 3.41 25.69 -28.26
CA GLY A 47 3.22 24.64 -29.27
C GLY A 47 4.56 24.20 -29.91
N LYS A 48 5.46 25.16 -30.21
CA LYS A 48 6.82 24.88 -30.71
C LYS A 48 7.72 24.22 -29.64
N ARG A 49 7.55 24.57 -28.36
CA ARG A 49 8.29 23.94 -27.26
C ARG A 49 7.84 22.51 -26.99
N LEU A 50 6.54 22.22 -27.06
CA LEU A 50 6.00 20.87 -26.90
C LEU A 50 6.44 19.93 -28.03
N GLN A 51 6.67 20.43 -29.24
CA GLN A 51 7.27 19.61 -30.30
C GLN A 51 8.64 19.05 -29.91
N LYS A 52 9.36 19.66 -28.95
CA LYS A 52 10.63 19.14 -28.45
C LYS A 52 10.49 17.92 -27.54
N LEU A 53 9.26 17.56 -27.15
CA LEU A 53 9.00 16.34 -26.39
C LEU A 53 8.88 15.09 -27.28
N LYS A 54 8.79 15.25 -28.61
CA LYS A 54 8.73 14.11 -29.55
C LYS A 54 9.95 13.21 -29.39
N LEU A 55 9.71 11.89 -29.35
CA LEU A 55 10.80 10.92 -29.44
C LEU A 55 11.06 10.58 -30.92
N ARG A 56 12.32 10.41 -31.28
CA ARG A 56 12.74 9.99 -32.63
C ARG A 56 13.26 8.55 -32.62
N ASP A 57 14.05 8.22 -31.62
CA ASP A 57 14.57 6.90 -31.29
C ASP A 57 14.45 6.77 -29.76
N ASP A 58 13.90 5.66 -29.28
CA ASP A 58 13.65 5.42 -27.85
C ASP A 58 14.18 4.05 -27.44
N ASP A 59 15.49 3.89 -27.59
CA ASP A 59 16.20 2.74 -27.06
C ASP A 59 16.14 2.75 -25.52
N TYR A 60 15.30 1.88 -24.97
CA TYR A 60 15.05 1.78 -23.54
C TYR A 60 16.29 1.42 -22.72
N GLN A 61 17.34 0.86 -23.35
CA GLN A 61 18.59 0.53 -22.67
C GLN A 61 19.48 1.74 -22.44
N LYS A 62 19.28 2.83 -23.20
CA LYS A 62 20.00 4.09 -22.99
C LYS A 62 19.41 4.85 -21.80
N SER A 63 20.26 5.22 -20.86
CA SER A 63 19.90 6.05 -19.70
C SER A 63 19.52 7.49 -20.09
N ASP A 64 20.09 7.98 -21.19
CA ASP A 64 19.86 9.30 -21.79
C ASP A 64 19.73 9.17 -23.32
N LEU A 65 18.74 9.86 -23.90
CA LEU A 65 18.51 9.90 -25.35
C LEU A 65 19.31 11.02 -26.05
N GLY A 66 19.95 11.92 -25.29
CA GLY A 66 20.66 13.07 -25.84
C GLY A 66 19.73 14.13 -26.45
N ASP A 67 18.45 14.13 -26.08
CA ASP A 67 17.43 15.09 -26.56
C ASP A 67 17.36 16.38 -25.71
N GLY A 68 18.24 16.49 -24.72
CA GLY A 68 18.32 17.63 -23.79
C GLY A 68 17.25 17.62 -22.69
N ILE A 69 16.42 16.57 -22.63
CA ILE A 69 15.34 16.46 -21.65
C ILE A 69 15.85 15.80 -20.37
N SER A 70 15.59 16.46 -19.25
CA SER A 70 15.88 15.96 -17.91
C SER A 70 14.60 15.87 -17.09
N VAL A 71 14.59 14.89 -16.19
CA VAL A 71 13.48 14.65 -15.26
C VAL A 71 13.67 15.53 -14.03
N GLY A 72 12.65 16.32 -13.69
CA GLY A 72 12.59 17.11 -12.46
C GLY A 72 11.94 16.34 -11.32
N GLU A 73 10.93 16.92 -10.70
CA GLU A 73 10.28 16.40 -9.48
C GLU A 73 8.89 15.82 -9.78
N VAL A 74 8.33 15.07 -8.83
CA VAL A 74 6.92 14.66 -8.89
C VAL A 74 6.01 15.89 -8.78
N ILE A 75 4.93 15.93 -9.58
CA ILE A 75 3.99 17.04 -9.57
C ILE A 75 3.12 17.01 -8.31
N MET A 76 3.31 18.04 -7.48
CA MET A 76 2.64 18.16 -6.18
C MET A 76 1.27 18.84 -6.25
N GLY A 77 1.02 19.68 -7.27
CA GLY A 77 -0.23 20.44 -7.41
C GLY A 77 -1.10 19.98 -8.57
N ASP A 78 -2.30 20.55 -8.65
CA ASP A 78 -3.30 20.21 -9.66
C ASP A 78 -2.81 20.49 -11.09
N ALA A 79 -3.07 19.56 -12.01
CA ALA A 79 -2.75 19.71 -13.41
C ALA A 79 -3.97 19.38 -14.28
N LEU A 80 -4.29 20.28 -15.21
CA LEU A 80 -5.40 20.13 -16.16
C LEU A 80 -4.91 20.38 -17.60
N VAL A 81 -4.98 19.33 -18.42
CA VAL A 81 -4.78 19.33 -19.88
C VAL A 81 -5.96 18.58 -20.49
N ALA A 82 -7.10 19.26 -20.67
CA ALA A 82 -8.27 18.61 -21.24
C ALA A 82 -8.04 18.20 -22.72
N PRO A 83 -8.47 17.00 -23.16
CA PRO A 83 -9.07 15.90 -22.38
C PRO A 83 -8.05 14.89 -21.82
N LEU A 84 -6.75 15.10 -22.05
CA LEU A 84 -5.66 14.17 -21.76
C LEU A 84 -5.43 13.90 -20.26
N LEU A 85 -5.57 14.92 -19.41
CA LEU A 85 -5.21 14.85 -18.00
C LEU A 85 -6.06 15.82 -17.17
N SER A 86 -6.69 15.32 -16.11
CA SER A 86 -7.32 16.11 -15.06
C SER A 86 -6.93 15.49 -13.72
N MET A 87 -5.86 15.96 -13.08
CA MET A 87 -5.30 15.36 -11.86
C MET A 87 -5.16 16.36 -10.71
N GLY A 88 -5.43 15.92 -9.48
CA GLY A 88 -5.33 16.70 -8.24
C GLY A 88 -3.92 16.79 -7.63
N GLY A 89 -2.86 16.58 -8.41
CA GLY A 89 -1.50 16.49 -7.86
C GLY A 89 -1.28 15.27 -6.95
N TYR A 90 -0.05 15.12 -6.46
CA TYR A 90 0.33 14.03 -5.54
C TYR A 90 0.63 14.50 -4.11
N ARG A 91 0.43 15.79 -3.79
CA ARG A 91 0.70 16.30 -2.45
C ARG A 91 -0.08 15.57 -1.35
N PRO A 92 -1.37 15.23 -1.50
CA PRO A 92 -2.09 14.55 -0.43
C PRO A 92 -1.52 13.17 -0.09
N ILE A 93 -1.32 12.29 -1.08
CA ILE A 93 -0.75 10.96 -0.84
C ILE A 93 0.69 11.02 -0.30
N ILE A 94 1.54 11.88 -0.87
CA ILE A 94 2.95 12.01 -0.41
C ILE A 94 3.01 12.55 1.02
N THR A 95 2.21 13.59 1.34
CA THR A 95 2.14 14.13 2.70
C THR A 95 1.62 13.10 3.68
N ARG A 96 0.59 12.33 3.30
CA ARG A 96 -0.01 11.32 4.18
C ARG A 96 0.97 10.19 4.50
N ILE A 97 1.69 9.67 3.50
CA ILE A 97 2.75 8.69 3.73
C ILE A 97 3.86 9.25 4.62
N ALA A 98 4.27 10.50 4.41
CA ALA A 98 5.33 11.13 5.19
C ALA A 98 4.95 11.43 6.65
N HIS A 99 3.65 11.60 6.95
CA HIS A 99 3.17 12.02 8.27
C HIS A 99 2.64 10.87 9.14
N ASP A 100 2.04 9.85 8.52
CA ASP A 100 1.29 8.84 9.29
C ASP A 100 2.19 7.71 9.85
N PHE A 101 3.42 7.60 9.36
CA PHE A 101 4.41 6.63 9.82
C PHE A 101 5.52 7.31 10.63
N ASP A 102 5.98 6.64 11.69
CA ASP A 102 7.10 7.14 12.49
C ASP A 102 8.43 6.90 11.76
N GLY A 103 9.35 7.86 11.89
CA GLY A 103 10.69 7.77 11.31
C GLY A 103 10.72 7.84 9.78
N VAL A 104 9.70 8.40 9.12
CA VAL A 104 9.76 8.67 7.67
C VAL A 104 10.62 9.89 7.39
N VAL A 105 11.68 9.68 6.64
CA VAL A 105 12.53 10.74 6.09
C VAL A 105 12.38 10.74 4.58
N THR A 106 11.72 11.79 4.08
CA THR A 106 11.54 11.98 2.63
C THR A 106 12.86 12.42 1.99
N GLY A 107 13.34 11.66 1.02
CA GLY A 107 14.53 11.93 0.23
C GLY A 107 14.21 12.38 -1.21
N SER A 108 15.27 12.69 -1.96
CA SER A 108 15.19 12.97 -3.41
C SER A 108 16.01 11.93 -4.17
N VAL A 109 15.49 11.45 -5.30
CA VAL A 109 16.21 10.52 -6.18
C VAL A 109 17.43 11.16 -6.84
N HIS A 110 17.44 12.49 -6.96
CA HIS A 110 18.52 13.28 -7.55
C HIS A 110 19.67 13.51 -6.57
N ALA A 111 19.38 13.51 -5.27
CA ALA A 111 20.34 13.68 -4.19
C ALA A 111 20.00 12.76 -3.01
N PRO A 112 20.17 11.43 -3.15
CA PRO A 112 19.75 10.46 -2.14
C PRO A 112 20.65 10.48 -0.91
N ARG A 113 20.02 10.59 0.26
CA ARG A 113 20.66 10.51 1.58
C ARG A 113 20.48 9.13 2.19
N ASP A 114 21.42 8.70 3.04
CA ASP A 114 21.43 7.37 3.65
C ASP A 114 20.25 7.15 4.59
N GLU A 115 19.90 8.19 5.35
CA GLU A 115 18.82 8.19 6.34
C GLU A 115 17.42 8.32 5.73
N ALA A 116 17.30 8.57 4.43
CA ALA A 116 16.01 8.69 3.77
C ALA A 116 15.43 7.30 3.42
N ASN A 117 14.17 7.10 3.78
CA ASN A 117 13.42 5.85 3.58
C ASN A 117 12.10 6.04 2.81
N PHE A 118 11.78 7.26 2.36
CA PHE A 118 10.67 7.51 1.45
C PHE A 118 11.10 8.39 0.27
N PHE A 119 10.80 7.93 -0.94
CA PHE A 119 11.20 8.62 -2.17
C PHE A 119 10.05 8.74 -3.17
N PRO A 120 9.58 9.97 -3.46
CA PRO A 120 8.91 10.25 -4.72
C PRO A 120 9.87 9.98 -5.87
N PHE A 121 9.44 9.17 -6.84
CA PHE A 121 10.27 8.70 -7.95
C PHE A 121 9.77 9.28 -9.28
N PRO A 122 10.22 10.49 -9.65
CA PRO A 122 9.90 11.06 -10.95
C PRO A 122 10.64 10.31 -12.06
N TYR A 123 10.01 10.20 -13.22
CA TYR A 123 10.57 9.53 -14.40
C TYR A 123 10.13 10.20 -15.70
N ASP A 124 10.82 9.90 -16.80
CA ASP A 124 10.47 10.41 -18.12
C ASP A 124 9.28 9.64 -18.69
N TRP A 125 8.09 10.18 -18.46
CA TRP A 125 6.81 9.58 -18.85
C TRP A 125 6.59 9.53 -20.36
N ARG A 126 7.50 10.04 -21.19
CA ARG A 126 7.46 9.93 -22.65
C ARG A 126 7.96 8.58 -23.14
N ARG A 127 8.97 8.07 -22.45
CA ARG A 127 9.79 6.94 -22.88
C ARG A 127 9.12 5.61 -22.57
N ASP A 128 9.59 4.58 -23.23
CA ASP A 128 9.33 3.19 -22.90
C ASP A 128 9.45 2.95 -21.38
N ASN A 129 8.41 2.39 -20.79
CA ASN A 129 8.35 2.11 -19.35
C ASN A 129 9.48 1.17 -18.89
N ARG A 130 10.10 0.39 -19.79
CA ARG A 130 11.30 -0.42 -19.51
C ARG A 130 12.49 0.45 -19.12
N ALA A 131 12.66 1.62 -19.75
CA ALA A 131 13.73 2.56 -19.41
C ALA A 131 13.55 3.10 -17.97
N SER A 132 12.30 3.43 -17.61
CA SER A 132 11.96 3.88 -16.26
C SER A 132 12.12 2.77 -15.22
N ALA A 133 11.82 1.52 -15.58
CA ALA A 133 12.00 0.36 -14.71
C ALA A 133 13.49 0.04 -14.47
N LEU A 134 14.34 0.18 -15.49
CA LEU A 134 15.80 0.06 -15.33
C LEU A 134 16.35 1.16 -14.41
N ARG A 135 15.87 2.41 -14.55
CA ARG A 135 16.24 3.49 -13.63
C ARG A 135 15.76 3.25 -12.20
N LEU A 136 14.56 2.70 -12.03
CA LEU A 136 14.04 2.29 -10.73
C LEU A 136 14.93 1.22 -10.10
N LYS A 137 15.30 0.19 -10.87
CA LYS A 137 16.25 -0.85 -10.43
C LYS A 137 17.57 -0.26 -9.97
N MET A 138 18.21 0.57 -10.80
CA MET A 138 19.49 1.22 -10.46
C MET A 138 19.39 2.04 -9.17
N PHE A 139 18.26 2.73 -8.96
CA PHE A 139 18.03 3.48 -7.74
C PHE A 139 17.89 2.57 -6.51
N ILE A 140 17.09 1.51 -6.61
CA ILE A 140 16.86 0.55 -5.53
C ILE A 140 18.14 -0.20 -5.17
N ASP A 141 18.84 -0.74 -6.17
CA ASP A 141 20.10 -1.49 -5.99
C ASP A 141 21.15 -0.66 -5.23
N ARG A 142 21.12 0.68 -5.38
CA ARG A 142 21.97 1.61 -4.65
C ARG A 142 21.42 1.99 -3.28
N GLN A 143 20.13 2.34 -3.18
CA GLN A 143 19.56 2.95 -1.98
C GLN A 143 19.18 1.93 -0.90
N LEU A 144 18.71 0.75 -1.29
CA LEU A 144 18.26 -0.26 -0.32
C LEU A 144 19.41 -0.77 0.57
N PRO A 145 20.63 -1.09 0.06
CA PRO A 145 21.76 -1.42 0.93
C PRO A 145 22.16 -0.29 1.86
N ARG A 146 22.18 0.96 1.37
CA ARG A 146 22.49 2.16 2.16
C ARG A 146 21.51 2.35 3.31
N TRP A 147 20.22 2.17 3.04
CA TRP A 147 19.18 2.19 4.07
C TRP A 147 19.33 1.04 5.08
N ARG A 148 19.60 -0.19 4.62
CA ARG A 148 19.83 -1.36 5.51
C ARG A 148 21.02 -1.12 6.45
N GLU A 149 22.09 -0.50 5.96
CA GLU A 149 23.26 -0.13 6.74
C GLU A 149 22.95 0.97 7.75
N HIS A 150 22.33 2.06 7.30
CA HIS A 150 21.99 3.19 8.16
C HIS A 150 21.00 2.83 9.28
N SER A 151 19.93 2.12 8.93
CA SER A 151 18.84 1.76 9.87
C SER A 151 19.16 0.54 10.73
N GLY A 152 20.15 -0.28 10.34
CA GLY A 152 20.40 -1.60 10.93
C GLY A 152 19.33 -2.66 10.58
N ALA A 153 18.28 -2.32 9.82
CA ALA A 153 17.24 -3.24 9.40
C ALA A 153 17.72 -4.10 8.21
N LYS A 154 18.55 -5.11 8.49
CA LYS A 154 19.15 -6.00 7.47
C LYS A 154 18.11 -6.71 6.58
N ASP A 155 16.89 -6.89 7.09
CA ASP A 155 15.75 -7.52 6.43
C ASP A 155 14.83 -6.53 5.70
N ALA A 156 15.16 -5.23 5.68
CA ALA A 156 14.39 -4.20 4.98
C ALA A 156 14.26 -4.55 3.49
N LYS A 157 13.06 -4.33 2.97
CA LYS A 157 12.69 -4.50 1.56
C LYS A 157 12.13 -3.19 1.00
N VAL A 158 11.78 -3.19 -0.26
CA VAL A 158 11.10 -2.08 -0.93
C VAL A 158 9.58 -2.24 -0.84
N VAL A 159 8.89 -1.12 -0.64
CA VAL A 159 7.45 -0.98 -0.80
C VAL A 159 7.20 0.03 -1.92
N LEU A 160 6.57 -0.44 -3.00
CA LEU A 160 6.23 0.39 -4.15
C LEU A 160 4.78 0.84 -4.05
N ILE A 161 4.53 2.14 -4.19
CA ILE A 161 3.19 2.73 -4.24
C ILE A 161 3.08 3.45 -5.57
N ALA A 162 2.27 2.96 -6.48
CA ALA A 162 2.35 3.34 -7.87
C ALA A 162 0.98 3.72 -8.43
N HIS A 163 0.87 4.94 -8.95
CA HIS A 163 -0.35 5.43 -9.57
C HIS A 163 -0.30 5.26 -11.10
N SER A 164 -1.41 4.81 -11.69
CA SER A 164 -1.61 4.77 -13.14
C SER A 164 -0.44 4.09 -13.85
N MET A 165 0.18 4.73 -14.85
CA MET A 165 1.33 4.18 -15.59
C MET A 165 2.54 3.82 -14.71
N GLY A 166 2.72 4.46 -13.54
CA GLY A 166 3.79 4.11 -12.61
C GLY A 166 3.68 2.67 -12.11
N GLY A 167 2.47 2.10 -12.08
CA GLY A 167 2.26 0.69 -11.76
C GLY A 167 2.81 -0.25 -12.83
N LEU A 168 2.77 0.14 -14.10
CA LEU A 168 3.38 -0.64 -15.19
C LEU A 168 4.91 -0.65 -15.11
N VAL A 169 5.51 0.51 -14.80
CA VAL A 169 6.95 0.64 -14.50
C VAL A 169 7.34 -0.31 -13.36
N SER A 170 6.57 -0.27 -12.27
CA SER A 170 6.78 -1.12 -11.10
C SER A 170 6.66 -2.61 -11.44
N ARG A 171 5.63 -2.99 -12.22
CA ARG A 171 5.45 -4.38 -12.65
C ARG A 171 6.58 -4.89 -13.53
N TYR A 172 7.08 -4.08 -14.45
CA TYR A 172 8.24 -4.49 -15.26
C TYR A 172 9.49 -4.70 -14.39
N TYR A 173 9.75 -3.80 -13.43
CA TYR A 173 10.82 -3.96 -12.46
C TYR A 173 10.70 -5.26 -11.66
N LEU A 174 9.51 -5.56 -11.12
CA LEU A 174 9.30 -6.73 -10.28
C LEU A 174 9.44 -8.03 -11.08
N GLU A 175 8.79 -8.10 -12.24
CA GLU A 175 8.63 -9.36 -12.95
C GLU A 175 9.77 -9.63 -13.94
N ALA A 176 10.18 -8.64 -14.72
CA ALA A 176 11.16 -8.81 -15.79
C ALA A 176 12.60 -8.48 -15.37
N LEU A 177 12.79 -7.74 -14.27
CA LEU A 177 14.12 -7.35 -13.76
C LEU A 177 14.44 -7.99 -12.39
N ASP A 178 13.72 -9.04 -12.03
CA ASP A 178 13.86 -9.79 -10.77
C ASP A 178 13.67 -8.94 -9.50
N GLY A 179 13.05 -7.77 -9.60
CA GLY A 179 12.81 -6.88 -8.47
C GLY A 179 11.91 -7.47 -7.37
N TRP A 180 11.19 -8.56 -7.66
CA TRP A 180 10.39 -9.33 -6.71
C TRP A 180 11.20 -9.76 -5.47
N SER A 181 12.50 -10.03 -5.60
CA SER A 181 13.33 -10.53 -4.49
C SER A 181 13.51 -9.47 -3.39
N ASP A 182 13.67 -8.21 -3.80
CA ASP A 182 13.89 -7.07 -2.91
C ASP A 182 12.60 -6.32 -2.54
N CYS A 183 11.45 -6.69 -3.11
CA CYS A 183 10.17 -6.07 -2.85
C CYS A 183 9.36 -6.85 -1.82
N ARG A 184 8.72 -6.15 -0.88
CA ARG A 184 7.72 -6.72 0.03
C ARG A 184 6.31 -6.55 -0.53
N LEU A 185 6.03 -5.37 -1.06
CA LEU A 185 4.68 -4.93 -1.42
C LEU A 185 4.71 -4.03 -2.65
N LEU A 186 3.84 -4.29 -3.60
CA LEU A 186 3.40 -3.33 -4.61
C LEU A 186 1.93 -2.96 -4.37
N LEU A 187 1.67 -1.69 -4.11
CA LEU A 187 0.35 -1.08 -4.19
C LEU A 187 0.20 -0.39 -5.53
N THR A 188 -0.67 -0.91 -6.39
CA THR A 188 -1.06 -0.20 -7.62
C THR A 188 -2.34 0.57 -7.38
N ILE A 189 -2.41 1.82 -7.84
CA ILE A 189 -3.60 2.65 -7.74
C ILE A 189 -4.02 2.99 -9.17
N ALA A 190 -5.18 2.53 -9.60
CA ALA A 190 -5.73 2.78 -10.93
C ALA A 190 -4.75 2.45 -12.08
N THR A 191 -3.97 1.37 -11.96
CA THR A 191 -2.98 1.01 -12.98
C THR A 191 -3.64 0.29 -14.17
N PRO A 192 -3.46 0.74 -15.42
CA PRO A 192 -4.03 0.09 -16.60
C PRO A 192 -3.20 -1.14 -17.02
N HIS A 193 -3.22 -2.20 -16.22
CA HIS A 193 -2.47 -3.45 -16.48
C HIS A 193 -2.82 -4.10 -17.82
N ARG A 194 -4.00 -3.81 -18.38
CA ARG A 194 -4.45 -4.32 -19.68
C ARG A 194 -4.72 -3.21 -20.70
N GLY A 195 -4.26 -1.98 -20.42
CA GLY A 195 -4.45 -0.79 -21.25
C GLY A 195 -5.75 0.00 -21.00
N SER A 196 -5.92 1.12 -21.69
CA SER A 196 -7.06 2.03 -21.59
C SER A 196 -7.48 2.52 -22.97
N LEU A 197 -8.79 2.63 -23.19
CA LEU A 197 -9.37 3.14 -24.43
C LEU A 197 -9.07 4.63 -24.65
N ASN A 198 -8.69 5.40 -23.62
CA ASN A 198 -8.24 6.79 -23.78
C ASN A 198 -6.98 6.89 -24.65
N ALA A 199 -6.09 5.88 -24.61
CA ALA A 199 -4.93 5.83 -25.49
C ALA A 199 -5.33 5.66 -26.96
N VAL A 200 -6.35 4.82 -27.24
CA VAL A 200 -6.91 4.63 -28.59
C VAL A 200 -7.54 5.92 -29.09
N ASP A 201 -8.37 6.57 -28.28
CA ASP A 201 -9.03 7.84 -28.61
C ASP A 201 -7.99 8.94 -28.90
N THR A 202 -7.01 9.09 -28.01
CA THR A 202 -5.98 10.13 -28.14
C THR A 202 -5.10 9.92 -29.37
N LEU A 203 -4.70 8.68 -29.68
CA LEU A 203 -3.89 8.40 -30.86
C LEU A 203 -4.71 8.51 -32.15
N SER A 204 -5.97 8.06 -32.13
CA SER A 204 -6.79 7.98 -33.35
C SER A 204 -7.51 9.28 -33.66
N ASN A 205 -8.31 9.76 -32.72
CA ASN A 205 -9.13 10.95 -32.86
C ASN A 205 -8.36 12.24 -32.53
N GLY A 206 -7.29 12.14 -31.75
CA GLY A 206 -6.46 13.29 -31.40
C GLY A 206 -7.11 14.17 -30.33
N ILE A 207 -6.49 15.33 -30.09
CA ILE A 207 -6.94 16.32 -29.12
C ILE A 207 -7.36 17.55 -29.92
N THR A 208 -8.66 17.69 -30.17
CA THR A 208 -9.23 18.71 -31.08
C THR A 208 -8.76 20.13 -30.74
N LEU A 209 -8.71 20.47 -29.45
CA LEU A 209 -8.27 21.79 -28.97
C LEU A 209 -6.75 22.02 -29.09
N PHE A 210 -5.95 20.94 -29.22
CA PHE A 210 -4.49 20.99 -29.26
C PHE A 210 -3.89 20.05 -30.32
N PRO A 211 -4.10 20.28 -31.64
CA PRO A 211 -3.63 19.38 -32.70
C PRO A 211 -2.11 19.21 -32.74
N SER A 212 -1.35 20.20 -32.26
CA SER A 212 0.10 20.11 -32.15
C SER A 212 0.55 19.13 -31.07
N LEU A 213 -0.21 18.98 -29.99
CA LEU A 213 0.05 18.02 -28.93
C LEU A 213 -0.27 16.59 -29.38
N THR A 214 -1.31 16.38 -30.21
CA THR A 214 -1.58 15.08 -30.84
C THR A 214 -0.37 14.54 -31.61
N ARG A 215 0.31 15.41 -32.37
CA ARG A 215 1.53 15.02 -33.10
C ARG A 215 2.70 14.65 -32.19
N VAL A 216 2.73 15.16 -30.95
CA VAL A 216 3.75 14.80 -29.97
C VAL A 216 3.40 13.45 -29.36
N ILE A 217 2.15 13.27 -28.93
CA ILE A 217 1.65 12.05 -28.29
C ILE A 217 1.81 10.81 -29.18
N ARG A 218 1.60 10.95 -30.49
CA ARG A 218 1.81 9.86 -31.46
C ARG A 218 3.27 9.41 -31.58
N ASP A 219 4.21 10.20 -31.07
CA ASP A 219 5.65 9.90 -31.04
C ASP A 219 6.13 9.56 -29.61
N LEU A 220 5.23 9.16 -28.69
CA LEU A 220 5.59 8.75 -27.33
C LEU A 220 5.37 7.24 -27.15
N THR A 221 6.45 6.47 -26.97
CA THR A 221 6.38 5.02 -26.78
C THR A 221 5.49 4.62 -25.60
N SER A 222 5.52 5.40 -24.51
CA SER A 222 4.71 5.15 -23.31
C SER A 222 3.21 5.12 -23.59
N ILE A 223 2.72 5.92 -24.55
CA ILE A 223 1.29 5.99 -24.90
C ILE A 223 0.84 4.70 -25.59
N TYR A 224 1.69 4.12 -26.43
CA TYR A 224 1.41 2.82 -27.05
C TYR A 224 1.37 1.70 -26.00
N GLN A 225 2.20 1.80 -24.95
CA GLN A 225 2.15 0.89 -23.79
C GLN A 225 0.91 1.09 -22.89
N LEU A 226 0.06 2.07 -23.17
CA LEU A 226 -1.26 2.21 -22.55
C LEU A 226 -2.39 1.67 -23.42
N LEU A 227 -2.11 1.16 -24.63
CA LEU A 227 -3.14 0.59 -25.50
C LEU A 227 -3.74 -0.71 -24.92
N PRO A 228 -5.05 -0.96 -25.13
CA PRO A 228 -5.68 -2.21 -24.75
C PRO A 228 -5.02 -3.44 -25.37
N ILE A 229 -4.76 -4.45 -24.56
CA ILE A 229 -4.14 -5.71 -24.97
C ILE A 229 -5.16 -6.85 -25.20
N TYR A 230 -6.45 -6.55 -25.14
CA TYR A 230 -7.54 -7.49 -25.34
C TYR A 230 -8.42 -7.05 -26.52
N GLU A 231 -9.38 -7.90 -26.90
CA GLU A 231 -10.31 -7.65 -28.01
C GLU A 231 -11.31 -6.56 -27.61
N ALA A 232 -10.88 -5.31 -27.77
CA ALA A 232 -11.63 -4.11 -27.39
C ALA A 232 -12.17 -3.34 -28.60
N ILE A 233 -11.80 -3.74 -29.82
CA ILE A 233 -12.07 -2.99 -31.04
C ILE A 233 -12.98 -3.81 -31.96
N THR A 234 -14.03 -3.20 -32.50
CA THR A 234 -14.88 -3.79 -33.54
C THR A 234 -14.56 -3.19 -34.90
N VAL A 235 -14.19 -4.02 -35.88
CA VAL A 235 -13.94 -3.62 -37.28
C VAL A 235 -14.77 -4.49 -38.20
N GLY A 236 -15.68 -3.88 -38.97
CA GLY A 236 -16.55 -4.63 -39.89
C GLY A 236 -17.40 -5.71 -39.20
N GLY A 237 -17.78 -5.48 -37.94
CA GLY A 237 -18.53 -6.44 -37.11
C GLY A 237 -17.68 -7.51 -36.40
N ALA A 238 -16.38 -7.61 -36.68
CA ALA A 238 -15.48 -8.55 -36.01
C ALA A 238 -14.73 -7.88 -34.85
N GLN A 239 -14.61 -8.59 -33.71
CA GLN A 239 -13.78 -8.16 -32.58
C GLN A 239 -12.30 -8.39 -32.88
N THR A 240 -11.46 -7.44 -32.50
CA THR A 240 -10.00 -7.49 -32.71
C THR A 240 -9.26 -6.69 -31.63
N ARG A 241 -7.94 -6.89 -31.53
CA ARG A 241 -7.05 -6.11 -30.66
C ARG A 241 -6.46 -4.94 -31.43
N VAL A 242 -6.07 -3.89 -30.70
CA VAL A 242 -5.42 -2.71 -31.31
C VAL A 242 -4.17 -3.06 -32.12
N ALA A 243 -3.36 -4.01 -31.61
CA ALA A 243 -2.12 -4.46 -32.24
C ALA A 243 -2.32 -5.41 -33.45
N GLU A 244 -3.55 -5.80 -33.75
CA GLU A 244 -3.90 -6.80 -34.77
C GLU A 244 -4.66 -6.19 -35.96
N THR A 245 -4.88 -4.87 -35.98
CA THR A 245 -5.68 -4.21 -37.01
C THR A 245 -5.08 -2.90 -37.51
N ASN A 246 -4.99 -2.74 -38.83
CA ASN A 246 -4.57 -1.49 -39.47
C ASN A 246 -5.73 -0.48 -39.64
N ALA A 247 -6.93 -0.78 -39.14
CA ALA A 247 -8.13 0.04 -39.34
C ALA A 247 -8.19 1.28 -38.45
N LEU A 248 -7.26 1.43 -37.50
CA LEU A 248 -7.25 2.53 -36.53
C LEU A 248 -6.33 3.66 -37.04
N PRO A 249 -6.88 4.79 -37.54
CA PRO A 249 -6.07 5.88 -38.05
C PRO A 249 -5.15 6.43 -36.96
N GLY A 250 -3.95 6.88 -37.32
CA GLY A 250 -3.05 7.56 -36.37
C GLY A 250 -2.33 6.67 -35.34
N ILE A 251 -2.62 5.36 -35.32
CA ILE A 251 -1.88 4.36 -34.53
C ILE A 251 -0.83 3.68 -35.41
N ASP A 252 0.44 3.83 -35.06
CA ASP A 252 1.50 3.04 -35.67
C ASP A 252 1.43 1.57 -35.22
N GLN A 253 1.28 0.67 -36.18
CA GLN A 253 1.06 -0.75 -35.92
C GLN A 253 2.31 -1.49 -35.48
N SER A 254 3.50 -1.02 -35.86
CA SER A 254 4.75 -1.60 -35.34
C SER A 254 4.91 -1.28 -33.86
N TRP A 255 4.58 -0.06 -33.44
CA TRP A 255 4.65 0.35 -32.04
C TRP A 255 3.54 -0.29 -31.20
N ALA A 256 2.33 -0.42 -31.73
CA ALA A 256 1.24 -1.12 -31.04
C ALA A 256 1.58 -2.61 -30.79
N LYS A 257 2.19 -3.28 -31.77
CA LYS A 257 2.69 -4.66 -31.62
C LYS A 257 3.82 -4.75 -30.61
N ALA A 258 4.84 -3.89 -30.69
CA ALA A 258 5.93 -3.89 -29.73
C ALA A 258 5.45 -3.64 -28.29
N ALA A 259 4.53 -2.69 -28.09
CA ALA A 259 3.92 -2.42 -26.79
C ALA A 259 3.18 -3.64 -26.21
N ARG A 260 2.51 -4.42 -27.07
CA ARG A 260 1.85 -5.65 -26.64
C ARG A 260 2.85 -6.77 -26.36
N GLU A 261 3.66 -7.13 -27.35
CA GLU A 261 4.47 -8.35 -27.35
C GLU A 261 5.73 -8.22 -26.48
N ASP A 262 6.43 -7.09 -26.58
CA ASP A 262 7.74 -6.89 -25.96
C ASP A 262 7.65 -6.25 -24.57
N PHE A 263 6.48 -5.74 -24.20
CA PHE A 263 6.25 -5.12 -22.89
C PHE A 263 5.17 -5.85 -22.08
N HIS A 264 3.89 -5.79 -22.48
CA HIS A 264 2.81 -6.37 -21.67
C HIS A 264 2.89 -7.90 -21.56
N LEU A 265 3.10 -8.58 -22.68
CA LEU A 265 3.21 -10.04 -22.68
C LEU A 265 4.54 -10.52 -22.08
N GLU A 266 5.60 -9.71 -22.11
CA GLU A 266 6.82 -10.00 -21.34
C GLU A 266 6.55 -9.97 -19.84
N ILE A 267 5.87 -8.92 -19.32
CA ILE A 267 5.46 -8.87 -17.90
C ILE A 267 4.63 -10.10 -17.55
N TYR A 268 3.62 -10.43 -18.37
CA TYR A 268 2.76 -11.59 -18.12
C TYR A 268 3.53 -12.91 -18.10
N ARG A 269 4.39 -13.16 -19.09
CA ARG A 269 5.19 -14.39 -19.19
C ARG A 269 6.11 -14.53 -17.99
N ARG A 270 6.86 -13.47 -17.65
CA ARG A 270 7.77 -13.46 -16.49
C ARG A 270 7.04 -13.64 -15.17
N ALA A 271 5.90 -12.96 -14.99
CA ALA A 271 5.11 -13.09 -13.77
C ALA A 271 4.57 -14.51 -13.56
N LYS A 272 4.24 -15.23 -14.64
CA LYS A 272 3.87 -16.65 -14.57
C LYS A 272 5.06 -17.55 -14.25
N GLU A 273 6.19 -17.34 -14.91
CA GLU A 273 7.44 -18.08 -14.66
C GLU A 273 7.89 -17.93 -13.21
N ASN A 274 7.92 -16.70 -12.70
CA ASN A 274 8.29 -16.39 -11.32
C ASN A 274 7.39 -17.13 -10.32
N ARG A 275 6.06 -17.04 -10.49
CA ARG A 275 5.10 -17.73 -9.61
C ARG A 275 5.24 -19.24 -9.64
N ALA A 276 5.47 -19.83 -10.82
CA ALA A 276 5.70 -21.27 -10.94
C ALA A 276 6.93 -21.74 -10.13
N MET A 277 7.88 -20.83 -9.88
CA MET A 277 9.06 -21.08 -9.05
C MET A 277 8.90 -20.61 -7.59
N GLY A 278 7.68 -20.22 -7.17
CA GLY A 278 7.43 -19.67 -5.82
C GLY A 278 8.06 -18.30 -5.58
N ARG A 279 8.40 -17.57 -6.65
CA ARG A 279 9.01 -16.23 -6.61
C ARG A 279 7.92 -15.19 -6.79
N SER A 280 7.54 -14.52 -5.71
CA SER A 280 6.56 -13.43 -5.78
C SER A 280 6.66 -12.50 -4.57
N GLN A 281 6.10 -11.32 -4.75
CA GLN A 281 5.84 -10.30 -3.75
C GLN A 281 4.32 -10.11 -3.61
N LEU A 282 3.88 -9.54 -2.49
CA LEU A 282 2.48 -9.15 -2.34
C LEU A 282 2.18 -7.98 -3.30
N THR A 283 1.13 -8.09 -4.10
CA THR A 283 0.65 -7.01 -4.96
C THR A 283 -0.83 -6.78 -4.70
N ILE A 284 -1.22 -5.55 -4.37
CA ILE A 284 -2.60 -5.18 -4.07
C ILE A 284 -3.06 -4.06 -5.01
N PRO A 285 -4.00 -4.33 -5.92
CA PRO A 285 -4.62 -3.31 -6.76
C PRO A 285 -5.69 -2.50 -6.01
N TRP A 286 -5.56 -1.18 -6.04
CA TRP A 286 -6.63 -0.22 -5.78
C TRP A 286 -7.32 0.13 -7.10
N VAL A 287 -8.47 -0.49 -7.31
CA VAL A 287 -9.28 -0.44 -8.53
C VAL A 287 -10.31 0.67 -8.42
N GLY A 288 -10.27 1.62 -9.34
CA GLY A 288 -11.33 2.62 -9.43
C GLY A 288 -12.58 2.06 -10.13
N VAL A 289 -13.76 2.43 -9.64
CA VAL A 289 -15.06 1.85 -10.05
C VAL A 289 -16.17 2.90 -10.13
N HIS A 290 -17.27 2.51 -10.78
CA HIS A 290 -18.52 3.29 -10.85
C HIS A 290 -18.42 4.65 -11.54
N GLN A 291 -17.42 4.85 -12.39
CA GLN A 291 -17.34 5.98 -13.30
C GLN A 291 -17.52 5.51 -14.74
N ASP A 292 -18.24 6.30 -15.54
CA ASP A 292 -18.35 6.08 -16.99
C ASP A 292 -16.96 6.08 -17.62
N THR A 293 -16.59 4.94 -18.19
CA THR A 293 -15.24 4.69 -18.70
C THR A 293 -15.34 3.99 -20.04
N PHE A 294 -14.63 4.47 -21.06
CA PHE A 294 -14.64 3.81 -22.37
C PHE A 294 -14.18 2.36 -22.24
N GLN A 295 -15.02 1.43 -22.69
CA GLN A 295 -14.82 -0.02 -22.57
C GLN A 295 -14.40 -0.65 -23.89
N SER A 296 -14.87 -0.09 -25.01
CA SER A 296 -14.62 -0.57 -26.36
C SER A 296 -14.59 0.58 -27.37
N ALA A 297 -14.23 0.28 -28.61
CA ALA A 297 -14.38 1.20 -29.74
C ALA A 297 -14.75 0.44 -31.00
N PHE A 298 -15.35 1.13 -31.97
CA PHE A 298 -15.66 0.56 -33.29
C PHE A 298 -15.22 1.51 -34.40
N VAL A 299 -14.92 0.94 -35.57
CA VAL A 299 -14.53 1.72 -36.76
C VAL A 299 -15.73 1.89 -37.68
N GLU A 300 -16.11 3.13 -37.94
CA GLU A 300 -17.21 3.52 -38.83
C GLU A 300 -16.73 4.67 -39.73
N ASP A 301 -16.92 4.55 -41.05
CA ASP A 301 -16.50 5.54 -42.06
C ASP A 301 -15.04 6.02 -41.91
N GLY A 302 -14.13 5.11 -41.53
CA GLY A 302 -12.71 5.40 -41.33
C GLY A 302 -12.40 6.22 -40.07
N ARG A 303 -13.36 6.35 -39.15
CA ARG A 303 -13.21 7.02 -37.85
C ARG A 303 -13.39 6.04 -36.70
N VAL A 304 -12.76 6.34 -35.58
CA VAL A 304 -12.88 5.53 -34.36
C VAL A 304 -13.96 6.13 -33.47
N MET A 305 -15.00 5.35 -33.21
CA MET A 305 -16.10 5.71 -32.32
C MET A 305 -15.90 5.01 -30.97
N MET A 306 -15.77 5.80 -29.91
CA MET A 306 -15.58 5.29 -28.56
C MET A 306 -16.91 4.85 -27.94
N SER A 307 -16.89 3.78 -27.15
CA SER A 307 -18.08 3.18 -26.56
C SER A 307 -17.88 2.87 -25.07
N TYR A 308 -18.92 3.11 -24.28
CA TYR A 308 -19.00 2.73 -22.86
C TYR A 308 -19.48 1.29 -22.67
N HIS A 309 -19.81 0.58 -23.74
CA HIS A 309 -20.26 -0.81 -23.67
C HIS A 309 -19.09 -1.80 -23.65
N LEU A 310 -19.16 -2.76 -22.75
CA LEU A 310 -18.20 -3.86 -22.68
C LEU A 310 -18.11 -4.66 -23.98
N PRO A 311 -16.89 -5.07 -24.38
CA PRO A 311 -16.74 -6.12 -25.38
C PRO A 311 -17.44 -7.42 -24.92
N PRO A 312 -18.03 -8.21 -25.84
CA PRO A 312 -18.79 -9.42 -25.49
C PRO A 312 -18.04 -10.46 -24.66
N ILE A 313 -16.70 -10.48 -24.73
CA ILE A 313 -15.84 -11.42 -24.00
C ILE A 313 -15.69 -11.07 -22.51
N ILE A 314 -16.05 -9.85 -22.09
CA ILE A 314 -15.88 -9.39 -20.71
C ILE A 314 -17.20 -9.51 -19.96
N ASP A 315 -17.15 -10.15 -18.80
CA ASP A 315 -18.29 -10.29 -17.90
C ASP A 315 -18.78 -8.90 -17.41
N MET A 316 -20.11 -8.71 -17.36
CA MET A 316 -20.72 -7.45 -16.92
C MET A 316 -20.33 -7.04 -15.50
N ALA A 317 -19.87 -7.99 -14.66
CA ALA A 317 -19.32 -7.69 -13.35
C ALA A 317 -18.10 -6.76 -13.41
N PHE A 318 -17.42 -6.66 -14.55
CA PHE A 318 -16.28 -5.76 -14.78
C PHE A 318 -16.66 -4.45 -15.47
N ASP A 319 -17.95 -4.11 -15.55
CA ASP A 319 -18.40 -2.86 -16.16
C ASP A 319 -17.91 -1.62 -15.40
N GLY A 320 -17.78 -0.51 -16.15
CA GLY A 320 -17.30 0.76 -15.67
C GLY A 320 -15.80 0.81 -15.39
N GLY A 321 -15.40 1.77 -14.55
CA GLY A 321 -14.01 2.03 -14.21
C GLY A 321 -13.89 3.32 -13.44
N ASP A 322 -12.80 4.04 -13.64
CA ASP A 322 -12.48 5.29 -12.95
C ASP A 322 -12.54 6.54 -13.84
N GLY A 323 -13.16 6.44 -15.02
CA GLY A 323 -13.19 7.51 -16.02
C GLY A 323 -12.00 7.50 -16.97
N THR A 324 -11.03 6.60 -16.77
CA THR A 324 -9.88 6.42 -17.67
C THR A 324 -9.55 4.94 -17.87
N VAL A 325 -9.41 4.19 -16.78
CA VAL A 325 -9.01 2.78 -16.76
C VAL A 325 -10.25 1.92 -16.55
N PRO A 326 -10.59 1.05 -17.52
CA PRO A 326 -11.63 0.05 -17.35
C PRO A 326 -11.35 -0.83 -16.12
N ARG A 327 -12.39 -1.20 -15.36
CA ARG A 327 -12.22 -2.04 -14.17
C ARG A 327 -11.49 -3.35 -14.48
N VAL A 328 -11.80 -4.00 -15.62
CA VAL A 328 -11.11 -5.21 -16.09
C VAL A 328 -9.60 -5.02 -16.30
N SER A 329 -9.18 -3.79 -16.58
CA SER A 329 -7.78 -3.43 -16.83
C SER A 329 -7.03 -3.04 -15.56
N ALA A 330 -7.74 -2.67 -14.50
CA ALA A 330 -7.16 -2.26 -13.23
C ALA A 330 -6.56 -3.42 -12.41
N VAL A 331 -6.74 -4.66 -12.87
CA VAL A 331 -6.21 -5.87 -12.24
C VAL A 331 -5.27 -6.60 -13.21
N PRO A 332 -4.09 -7.04 -12.75
CA PRO A 332 -3.12 -7.75 -13.60
C PRO A 332 -3.70 -8.99 -14.29
N ALA A 333 -3.28 -9.24 -15.52
CA ALA A 333 -3.76 -10.38 -16.31
C ALA A 333 -3.24 -11.74 -15.83
N ASP A 334 -2.15 -11.73 -15.07
CA ASP A 334 -1.48 -12.90 -14.51
C ASP A 334 -2.00 -13.33 -13.13
N PHE A 335 -2.93 -12.58 -12.53
CA PHE A 335 -3.47 -12.90 -11.21
C PHE A 335 -4.34 -14.16 -11.20
N SER A 336 -4.18 -14.98 -10.18
CA SER A 336 -5.15 -15.99 -9.76
C SER A 336 -6.37 -15.34 -9.10
N LYS A 337 -7.49 -16.07 -9.02
CA LYS A 337 -8.71 -15.58 -8.37
C LYS A 337 -8.46 -15.10 -6.92
N GLN A 338 -7.63 -15.82 -6.18
CA GLN A 338 -7.27 -15.45 -4.79
C GLN A 338 -6.48 -14.14 -4.73
N GLU A 339 -5.61 -13.86 -5.70
CA GLU A 339 -4.90 -12.57 -5.79
C GLU A 339 -5.85 -11.45 -6.21
N GLU A 340 -6.80 -11.71 -7.12
CA GLU A 340 -7.82 -10.73 -7.50
C GLU A 340 -8.71 -10.34 -6.31
N GLU A 341 -9.02 -11.28 -5.41
CA GLU A 341 -9.78 -11.06 -4.16
C GLU A 341 -9.05 -10.12 -3.18
N LEU A 342 -7.74 -9.92 -3.33
CA LEU A 342 -6.99 -8.94 -2.54
C LEU A 342 -7.21 -7.50 -3.03
N SER A 343 -7.85 -7.29 -4.18
CA SER A 343 -8.10 -5.95 -4.70
C SER A 343 -8.93 -5.11 -3.72
N ARG A 344 -8.69 -3.81 -3.74
CA ARG A 344 -9.44 -2.79 -3.02
C ARG A 344 -10.12 -1.89 -4.03
N TYR A 345 -11.25 -1.33 -3.67
CA TYR A 345 -12.09 -0.60 -4.62
C TYR A 345 -12.30 0.83 -4.17
N SER A 346 -12.30 1.76 -5.12
CA SER A 346 -12.59 3.17 -4.89
C SER A 346 -13.57 3.70 -5.91
N ALA A 347 -14.73 4.18 -5.46
CA ALA A 347 -15.67 4.86 -6.34
C ALA A 347 -15.20 6.30 -6.57
N GLN A 348 -14.21 6.48 -7.45
CA GLN A 348 -13.56 7.77 -7.67
C GLN A 348 -13.00 7.90 -9.10
N GLN A 349 -12.89 9.14 -9.57
CA GLN A 349 -12.25 9.52 -10.83
C GLN A 349 -10.73 9.30 -10.79
N HIS A 350 -10.16 8.88 -11.92
CA HIS A 350 -8.75 8.50 -12.09
C HIS A 350 -7.79 9.54 -11.52
N GLY A 351 -7.95 10.81 -11.90
CA GLY A 351 -7.03 11.85 -11.46
C GLY A 351 -7.24 12.36 -10.03
N TRP A 352 -8.28 11.89 -9.32
CA TRP A 352 -8.57 12.27 -7.94
C TRP A 352 -8.44 11.10 -6.95
N ILE A 353 -8.23 9.87 -7.42
CA ILE A 353 -8.15 8.68 -6.56
C ILE A 353 -7.03 8.77 -5.51
N THR A 354 -5.91 9.42 -5.84
CA THR A 354 -4.78 9.68 -4.93
C THR A 354 -4.98 10.87 -3.99
N ASN A 355 -6.15 11.50 -4.03
CA ASN A 355 -6.50 12.71 -3.27
C ASN A 355 -7.74 12.49 -2.39
N ASN A 356 -8.52 11.44 -2.65
CA ASN A 356 -9.74 11.12 -1.94
C ASN A 356 -9.44 10.47 -0.58
N GLU A 357 -9.90 11.07 0.52
CA GLU A 357 -9.72 10.52 1.87
C GLU A 357 -10.31 9.11 2.03
N MET A 358 -11.42 8.81 1.35
CA MET A 358 -12.02 7.46 1.34
C MET A 358 -11.16 6.42 0.63
N THR A 359 -10.12 6.85 -0.11
CA THR A 359 -9.10 5.99 -0.70
C THR A 359 -7.82 5.99 0.11
N LEU A 360 -7.36 7.18 0.51
CA LEU A 360 -6.11 7.35 1.24
C LEU A 360 -6.15 6.72 2.63
N THR A 361 -7.24 6.88 3.37
CA THR A 361 -7.34 6.29 4.72
C THR A 361 -7.23 4.76 4.67
N PRO A 362 -8.03 4.00 3.90
CA PRO A 362 -7.86 2.55 3.79
C PRO A 362 -6.50 2.11 3.22
N LEU A 363 -5.90 2.91 2.33
CA LEU A 363 -4.57 2.64 1.78
C LEU A 363 -3.49 2.72 2.86
N ILE A 364 -3.51 3.78 3.66
CA ILE A 364 -2.56 3.98 4.76
C ILE A 364 -2.76 2.92 5.85
N GLU A 365 -4.00 2.61 6.21
CA GLU A 365 -4.30 1.52 7.17
C GLU A 365 -3.83 0.15 6.66
N SER A 366 -3.94 -0.10 5.35
CA SER A 366 -3.41 -1.32 4.74
C SER A 366 -1.89 -1.36 4.81
N LEU A 367 -1.21 -0.23 4.54
CA LEU A 367 0.23 -0.13 4.73
C LEU A 367 0.63 -0.36 6.20
N HIS A 368 -0.06 0.25 7.18
CA HIS A 368 0.19 -0.03 8.60
C HIS A 368 0.02 -1.51 8.93
N THR A 369 -1.04 -2.15 8.42
CA THR A 369 -1.33 -3.55 8.70
C THR A 369 -0.29 -4.49 8.09
N ILE A 370 0.10 -4.25 6.83
CA ILE A 370 1.03 -5.11 6.09
C ILE A 370 2.48 -4.92 6.56
N LEU A 371 2.86 -3.69 6.88
CA LEU A 371 4.22 -3.36 7.33
C LEU A 371 4.39 -3.54 8.84
N SER A 372 3.29 -3.70 9.58
CA SER A 372 3.34 -4.11 10.97
C SER A 372 3.85 -5.56 11.07
N PRO A 373 4.60 -5.90 12.13
CA PRO A 373 4.90 -7.28 12.51
C PRO A 373 3.66 -8.20 12.68
N GLY A 374 2.45 -7.65 12.56
CA GLY A 374 1.19 -8.37 12.51
C GLY A 374 0.52 -8.49 13.87
N SER A 375 -0.80 -8.69 13.84
CA SER A 375 -1.60 -9.00 15.04
C SER A 375 -1.29 -10.38 15.62
N GLN A 376 -0.49 -11.21 14.95
CA GLN A 376 0.02 -12.46 15.53
C GLN A 376 0.86 -12.21 16.80
N ASN A 377 1.50 -11.04 16.92
CA ASN A 377 2.14 -10.62 18.16
C ASN A 377 1.16 -10.23 19.28
N VAL A 378 -0.15 -10.07 18.98
CA VAL A 378 -1.20 -9.88 20.00
C VAL A 378 -1.41 -11.17 20.80
N LEU A 379 -1.13 -12.33 20.21
CA LEU A 379 -1.01 -13.59 20.96
C LEU A 379 0.30 -13.68 21.77
N GLY A 380 1.14 -12.64 21.66
CA GLY A 380 2.55 -12.62 22.05
C GLY A 380 3.41 -13.38 21.04
N ARG A 381 4.66 -12.93 20.83
CA ARG A 381 5.71 -13.91 20.48
C ARG A 381 5.65 -14.99 21.54
N GLU A 382 5.72 -16.27 21.18
CA GLU A 382 5.78 -17.35 22.17
C GLU A 382 6.93 -17.13 23.19
N SER A 383 7.96 -16.34 22.81
CA SER A 383 9.09 -15.96 23.64
C SER A 383 8.94 -14.69 24.51
N ASP A 384 7.96 -13.80 24.26
CA ASP A 384 7.86 -12.50 24.95
C ASP A 384 6.70 -12.48 25.97
N ARG A 385 6.30 -13.66 26.44
CA ARG A 385 5.28 -13.79 27.48
C ARG A 385 5.87 -13.36 28.82
N LYS A 386 5.53 -12.14 29.28
CA LYS A 386 5.77 -11.72 30.66
C LYS A 386 5.20 -12.77 31.63
N PRO A 387 5.91 -13.12 32.71
CA PRO A 387 5.36 -13.95 33.77
C PRO A 387 4.01 -13.43 34.25
N ALA A 388 3.11 -14.32 34.66
CA ALA A 388 1.79 -13.95 35.19
C ALA A 388 1.48 -14.73 36.48
N ILE A 389 0.70 -14.12 37.37
CA ILE A 389 0.14 -14.78 38.55
C ILE A 389 -1.28 -15.22 38.22
N ASN A 390 -1.58 -16.50 38.40
CA ASN A 390 -2.93 -17.05 38.30
C ASN A 390 -3.47 -17.22 39.73
N LEU A 391 -4.39 -16.33 40.12
CA LEU A 391 -5.08 -16.35 41.41
C LEU A 391 -6.49 -16.90 41.23
N ARG A 392 -6.83 -17.95 41.98
CA ARG A 392 -8.21 -18.40 42.18
C ARG A 392 -8.56 -18.30 43.65
N ALA A 393 -9.65 -17.61 43.96
CA ALA A 393 -10.26 -17.54 45.27
C ALA A 393 -11.77 -17.69 45.10
N ASP A 394 -12.43 -18.40 46.00
CA ASP A 394 -13.88 -18.37 46.06
C ASP A 394 -14.34 -16.99 46.55
N SER A 395 -15.48 -16.52 46.05
CA SER A 395 -15.95 -15.16 46.37
C SER A 395 -16.53 -15.04 47.79
N VAL A 396 -17.00 -16.16 48.35
CA VAL A 396 -17.69 -16.20 49.65
C VAL A 396 -17.20 -17.42 50.45
N PHE A 397 -16.85 -17.18 51.71
CA PHE A 397 -16.46 -18.21 52.67
C PHE A 397 -17.42 -18.22 53.86
N GLY A 398 -17.74 -19.40 54.36
CA GLY A 398 -18.62 -19.57 55.51
C GLY A 398 -17.96 -19.18 56.85
N PRO A 399 -18.73 -19.01 57.92
CA PRO A 399 -18.21 -18.62 59.23
C PRO A 399 -17.13 -19.58 59.73
N GLY A 400 -15.99 -19.02 60.16
CA GLY A 400 -14.85 -19.80 60.68
C GLY A 400 -14.09 -20.62 59.63
N GLN A 401 -14.46 -20.56 58.35
CA GLN A 401 -13.70 -21.20 57.28
C GLN A 401 -12.43 -20.39 56.99
N PRO A 402 -11.28 -21.06 56.78
CA PRO A 402 -10.09 -20.36 56.31
C PRO A 402 -10.32 -19.84 54.89
N ILE A 403 -9.86 -18.62 54.62
CA ILE A 403 -9.83 -18.09 53.26
C ILE A 403 -8.67 -18.77 52.54
N VAL A 404 -8.97 -19.59 51.52
CA VAL A 404 -7.96 -20.34 50.76
C VAL A 404 -7.77 -19.71 49.39
N LEU A 405 -6.55 -19.25 49.11
CA LEU A 405 -6.14 -18.77 47.79
C LEU A 405 -5.38 -19.87 47.06
N SER A 406 -5.78 -20.17 45.82
CA SER A 406 -5.03 -21.05 44.94
C SER A 406 -4.20 -20.21 43.96
N LEU A 407 -2.88 -20.37 44.05
CA LEU A 407 -1.89 -19.56 43.33
C LEU A 407 -1.07 -20.45 42.40
N ALA A 408 -0.92 -20.02 41.15
CA ALA A 408 0.02 -20.59 40.20
C ALA A 408 0.81 -19.45 39.52
N VAL A 409 1.99 -19.77 39.01
CA VAL A 409 2.77 -18.85 38.17
C VAL A 409 2.86 -19.42 36.77
N GLU A 410 2.57 -18.58 35.79
CA GLU A 410 2.60 -18.94 34.39
C GLU A 410 3.72 -18.18 33.68
N LYS A 411 4.25 -18.78 32.61
CA LYS A 411 5.17 -18.11 31.68
C LYS A 411 6.46 -17.63 32.37
N THR A 412 6.97 -18.42 33.31
CA THR A 412 8.26 -18.24 34.00
C THR A 412 8.91 -19.60 34.19
N GLU A 413 10.24 -19.68 34.05
CA GLU A 413 11.03 -20.87 34.41
C GLU A 413 11.59 -20.79 35.84
N HIS A 414 11.39 -19.65 36.51
CA HIS A 414 11.86 -19.42 37.86
C HIS A 414 10.74 -19.58 38.88
N THR A 415 11.07 -20.17 40.03
CA THR A 415 10.24 -20.12 41.23
C THR A 415 10.09 -18.66 41.67
N LEU A 416 8.84 -18.24 41.91
CA LEU A 416 8.55 -16.89 42.40
C LEU A 416 7.98 -16.94 43.82
N THR A 417 8.48 -16.07 44.69
CA THR A 417 7.85 -15.80 45.99
C THR A 417 6.68 -14.84 45.79
N LEU A 418 5.47 -15.32 46.02
CA LEU A 418 4.25 -14.51 46.00
C LEU A 418 3.91 -14.03 47.41
N GLU A 419 3.61 -12.75 47.56
CA GLU A 419 3.08 -12.13 48.78
C GLU A 419 1.61 -11.81 48.55
N ALA A 420 0.72 -12.49 49.26
CA ALA A 420 -0.72 -12.24 49.25
C ALA A 420 -1.11 -11.41 50.47
N ARG A 421 -1.95 -10.40 50.25
CA ARG A 421 -2.45 -9.46 51.26
C ARG A 421 -3.97 -9.48 51.25
N LEU A 422 -4.58 -9.63 52.42
CA LEU A 422 -5.99 -9.39 52.67
C LEU A 422 -6.13 -8.04 53.37
N GLU A 423 -6.76 -7.10 52.69
CA GLU A 423 -7.05 -5.76 53.18
C GLU A 423 -8.56 -5.64 53.38
N SER A 424 -9.01 -5.44 54.63
CA SER A 424 -10.42 -5.21 54.88
C SER A 424 -10.89 -3.94 54.17
N THR A 425 -12.08 -3.96 53.58
CA THR A 425 -12.70 -2.76 53.03
C THR A 425 -13.31 -1.87 54.10
N THR A 426 -13.41 -2.35 55.35
CA THR A 426 -13.80 -1.54 56.51
C THR A 426 -12.57 -0.91 57.18
N PRO A 427 -12.60 0.40 57.53
CA PRO A 427 -11.42 1.14 58.00
C PRO A 427 -10.76 0.65 59.31
N SER A 428 -11.35 -0.29 60.04
CA SER A 428 -10.93 -0.69 61.38
C SER A 428 -10.15 -2.02 61.44
N ALA A 429 -10.03 -2.78 60.35
CA ALA A 429 -9.43 -4.11 60.37
C ALA A 429 -7.99 -4.12 59.82
N LYS A 430 -7.14 -4.95 60.45
CA LYS A 430 -5.71 -5.10 60.11
C LYS A 430 -5.54 -5.79 58.76
N THR A 431 -4.59 -5.32 57.96
CA THR A 431 -4.11 -6.04 56.77
C THR A 431 -3.38 -7.32 57.19
N ILE A 432 -3.82 -8.46 56.68
CA ILE A 432 -3.17 -9.76 56.92
C ILE A 432 -2.33 -10.10 55.68
N THR A 433 -1.08 -10.50 55.88
CA THR A 433 -0.17 -10.83 54.76
C THR A 433 0.42 -12.21 54.97
N SER A 434 0.48 -13.00 53.90
CA SER A 434 1.19 -14.28 53.89
C SER A 434 1.98 -14.44 52.60
N LYS A 435 2.95 -15.36 52.58
CA LYS A 435 3.84 -15.59 51.45
C LYS A 435 3.96 -17.07 51.12
N ILE A 436 4.18 -17.36 49.86
CA ILE A 436 4.41 -18.73 49.38
C ILE A 436 5.33 -18.72 48.16
N ASP A 437 6.23 -19.70 48.08
CA ASP A 437 7.03 -19.94 46.89
C ASP A 437 6.27 -20.85 45.94
N VAL A 438 6.12 -20.42 44.69
CA VAL A 438 5.38 -21.16 43.66
C VAL A 438 6.32 -21.50 42.51
N LYS A 439 6.48 -22.79 42.23
CA LYS A 439 7.30 -23.26 41.12
C LYS A 439 6.52 -23.23 39.80
N PRO A 440 7.21 -23.08 38.66
CA PRO A 440 6.58 -23.21 37.35
C PRO A 440 5.82 -24.53 37.19
N GLY A 441 4.59 -24.47 36.66
CA GLY A 441 3.76 -25.65 36.44
C GLY A 441 3.07 -26.22 37.69
N GLU A 442 3.36 -25.68 38.88
CA GLU A 442 2.69 -26.07 40.12
C GLU A 442 1.57 -25.08 40.50
N ARG A 443 0.54 -25.60 41.16
CA ARG A 443 -0.53 -24.81 41.78
C ARG A 443 -0.50 -25.06 43.28
N MET A 444 -0.26 -24.00 44.03
CA MET A 444 -0.11 -24.01 45.48
C MET A 444 -1.32 -23.38 46.16
N SER A 445 -1.62 -23.82 47.38
CA SER A 445 -2.69 -23.24 48.20
C SER A 445 -2.11 -22.45 49.36
N LEU A 446 -2.63 -21.24 49.57
CA LEU A 446 -2.26 -20.35 50.67
C LEU A 446 -3.52 -20.05 51.49
N SER A 447 -3.53 -20.50 52.75
CA SER A 447 -4.67 -20.36 53.66
C SER A 447 -4.45 -19.24 54.66
N PHE A 448 -5.50 -18.45 54.89
CA PHE A 448 -5.58 -17.47 55.97
C PHE A 448 -6.60 -17.95 56.99
N THR A 449 -6.13 -18.23 58.20
CA THR A 449 -6.98 -18.59 59.35
C THR A 449 -7.23 -17.36 60.21
N ASP A 450 -8.24 -17.43 61.07
CA ASP A 450 -8.53 -16.42 62.10
C ASP A 450 -8.79 -15.02 61.52
N VAL A 451 -9.31 -14.97 60.28
CA VAL A 451 -9.73 -13.74 59.63
C VAL A 451 -11.10 -13.35 60.19
N PRO A 452 -11.30 -12.12 60.69
CA PRO A 452 -12.61 -11.67 61.15
C PRO A 452 -13.64 -11.64 60.00
N PRO A 453 -14.94 -11.82 60.27
CA PRO A 453 -15.98 -11.64 59.25
C PRO A 453 -15.91 -10.26 58.59
N GLY A 454 -16.15 -10.20 57.29
CA GLY A 454 -16.13 -8.97 56.51
C GLY A 454 -15.70 -9.15 55.06
N LEU A 455 -15.70 -8.03 54.35
CA LEU A 455 -15.30 -7.95 52.95
C LEU A 455 -13.82 -7.56 52.85
N TYR A 456 -13.05 -8.34 52.11
CA TYR A 456 -11.62 -8.15 51.95
C TYR A 456 -11.22 -8.02 50.49
N ARG A 457 -10.36 -7.05 50.21
CA ARG A 457 -9.57 -6.98 48.97
C ARG A 457 -8.36 -7.90 49.13
N VAL A 458 -8.24 -8.86 48.24
CA VAL A 458 -7.05 -9.70 48.11
C VAL A 458 -6.13 -9.05 47.07
N ALA A 459 -4.86 -8.85 47.41
CA ALA A 459 -3.83 -8.39 46.47
C ALA A 459 -2.62 -9.34 46.54
N VAL A 460 -2.24 -9.91 45.40
CA VAL A 460 -1.10 -10.83 45.29
C VAL A 460 -0.06 -10.24 44.35
N ARG A 461 1.19 -10.17 44.83
CA ARG A 461 2.32 -9.64 44.06
C ARG A 461 3.55 -10.52 44.23
N SER A 462 4.44 -10.50 43.24
CA SER A 462 5.75 -11.15 43.36
C SER A 462 6.73 -10.30 44.18
N ARG A 463 7.66 -10.95 44.90
CA ARG A 463 8.80 -10.32 45.57
C ARG A 463 10.11 -10.71 44.88
N GLY A 464 11.03 -9.76 44.75
CA GLY A 464 12.46 -10.05 44.50
C GLY A 464 12.92 -10.11 43.04
N PHE A 465 12.04 -10.02 42.05
CA PHE A 465 12.42 -10.03 40.63
C PHE A 465 12.41 -8.60 40.05
N LYS A 466 13.56 -8.00 39.76
CA LYS A 466 13.63 -6.70 39.05
C LYS A 466 13.70 -6.94 37.54
N GLY A 467 12.79 -6.31 36.78
CA GLY A 467 12.79 -6.26 35.31
C GLY A 467 11.78 -7.20 34.61
N LEU A 468 11.43 -8.33 35.22
CA LEU A 468 10.51 -9.36 34.65
C LEU A 468 9.41 -9.83 35.64
N ALA A 469 9.15 -9.08 36.72
CA ALA A 469 8.11 -9.46 37.68
C ALA A 469 6.70 -9.47 37.04
N PRO A 470 5.85 -10.47 37.33
CA PRO A 470 4.45 -10.44 36.93
C PRO A 470 3.73 -9.24 37.55
N ASP A 471 2.77 -8.68 36.81
CA ASP A 471 1.87 -7.66 37.35
C ASP A 471 1.07 -8.23 38.54
N PRO A 472 0.83 -7.43 39.61
CA PRO A 472 0.00 -7.85 40.72
C PRO A 472 -1.43 -8.17 40.28
N VAL A 473 -2.04 -9.17 40.91
CA VAL A 473 -3.45 -9.53 40.68
C VAL A 473 -4.28 -9.25 41.94
N GLN A 474 -5.54 -8.90 41.73
CA GLN A 474 -6.48 -8.56 42.81
C GLN A 474 -7.74 -9.39 42.72
N SER A 475 -8.36 -9.67 43.87
CA SER A 475 -9.68 -10.28 43.98
C SER A 475 -10.43 -9.64 45.16
N LEU A 476 -11.71 -9.98 45.29
CA LEU A 476 -12.55 -9.63 46.42
C LEU A 476 -13.08 -10.93 47.03
N VAL A 477 -13.05 -11.04 48.36
CA VAL A 477 -13.58 -12.19 49.09
C VAL A 477 -14.39 -11.70 50.28
N GLU A 478 -15.51 -12.34 50.54
CA GLU A 478 -16.35 -12.07 51.71
C GLU A 478 -16.32 -13.27 52.66
N LEU A 479 -15.98 -13.02 53.92
CA LEU A 479 -16.12 -14.00 54.99
C LEU A 479 -17.38 -13.66 55.78
N VAL A 480 -18.40 -14.52 55.67
CA VAL A 480 -19.71 -14.25 56.23
C VAL A 480 -19.70 -14.44 57.75
N ASP A 481 -20.40 -13.56 58.46
CA ASP A 481 -20.62 -13.71 59.90
C ASP A 481 -21.67 -14.81 60.17
N ALA A 482 -21.49 -15.59 61.23
CA ALA A 482 -22.43 -16.62 61.65
C ALA A 482 -23.84 -16.05 61.90
N THR A 483 -23.92 -14.80 62.38
CA THR A 483 -25.21 -14.12 62.64
C THR A 483 -25.93 -13.70 61.37
N ALA A 484 -25.22 -13.50 60.25
CA ALA A 484 -25.80 -13.07 58.98
C ALA A 484 -26.45 -14.22 58.19
N VAL A 485 -25.96 -15.46 58.38
CA VAL A 485 -26.52 -16.66 57.73
C VAL A 485 -27.87 -17.04 58.36
N GLU A 486 -28.01 -16.93 59.68
CA GLU A 486 -29.27 -17.23 60.40
C GLU A 486 -30.42 -16.27 60.02
N ALA A 487 -30.12 -15.04 59.60
CA ALA A 487 -31.12 -14.05 59.20
C ALA A 487 -31.61 -14.20 57.74
N MET A 488 -30.93 -14.99 56.90
CA MET A 488 -31.35 -15.26 55.52
C MET A 488 -32.22 -16.53 55.38
N ASP A 489 -32.15 -17.44 56.35
CA ASP A 489 -32.93 -18.68 56.40
C ASP A 489 -34.18 -18.60 57.31
N SER A 490 -34.45 -17.42 57.90
CA SER A 490 -35.67 -17.06 58.66
C SER A 490 -36.56 -16.14 57.85
#